data_AF-A0A9D5FEQ3-F1
#
_entry.id   AF-A0A9D5FEQ3-F1
#
_cell.length_a   1.000
_cell.length_b   1.000
_cell.length_c   1.000
_cell.angle_alpha   90.00
_cell.angle_beta   90.00
_cell.angle_gamma   90.00
#
_symmetry.space_group_name_H-M   'P 1'
#
loop_
_entity.id
_entity.type
_entity.pdbx_description
1 polymer ?
#
loop_
_entity_poly.entity_id
_entity_poly.type
_entity_poly.pdbx_seq_one_letter_code
_entity_poly.pdbx_strand_id
1 'polypeptide(L)'
;MSRQISRRDFLKFSGLALASLAFKPAFDFGELQENDQIARIAIDSVSVHSQPDETSDIKFQRYRDELVNIYYEVVSDKAPKYNPLWYRVWGGFIHSAHLQRVSVKLNPVPSSLTEGLHLIEVTVPYSQSLFQRKPGEWTDSYRLYYDTVHWVAGLAEGLDGEPWYRIRDEMLKYEESLDYYIPAKHARMIPVEETTPISHDVPQEKKRIEVSLSDQELTAFQDEIVVLKTKISSGLNYTPPGETTWKTPTGKFNIQSKMPSKHMGNSEPYSNAQPGAYVLPGVSWVSFFEMKNGVAFHGTHWHQNFGMPMSHGCINMKTEEARWLFRWVTPVADMQKMETRGYGTQVTVY
;
A
#
# COMPACT_ATOMS: atom_id res chain seq x y z
N MET A 1 -42.58 -25.03 -20.85
CA MET A 1 -43.55 -24.07 -20.26
C MET A 1 -42.76 -22.86 -19.77
N SER A 2 -42.83 -21.72 -20.47
CA SER A 2 -42.22 -20.48 -19.96
C SER A 2 -43.14 -19.90 -18.89
N ARG A 3 -42.63 -19.69 -17.67
CA ARG A 3 -43.36 -18.93 -16.66
C ARG A 3 -43.36 -17.47 -17.09
N GLN A 4 -44.53 -16.95 -17.49
CA GLN A 4 -44.71 -15.52 -17.73
C GLN A 4 -44.64 -14.79 -16.37
N ILE A 5 -43.62 -13.95 -16.21
CA ILE A 5 -43.47 -13.05 -15.07
C ILE A 5 -44.57 -11.98 -15.18
N SER A 6 -45.41 -11.84 -14.16
CA SER A 6 -46.46 -10.82 -14.17
C SER A 6 -45.87 -9.42 -13.98
N ARG A 7 -46.57 -8.36 -14.41
CA ARG A 7 -46.13 -6.96 -14.19
C ARG A 7 -45.90 -6.64 -12.71
N ARG A 8 -46.66 -7.28 -11.82
CA ARG A 8 -46.50 -7.14 -10.36
C ARG A 8 -45.23 -7.84 -9.86
N ASP A 9 -44.88 -8.98 -10.45
CA ASP A 9 -43.64 -9.67 -10.13
C ASP A 9 -42.43 -8.91 -10.68
N PHE A 10 -42.53 -8.35 -11.89
CA PHE A 10 -41.50 -7.46 -12.44
C PHE A 10 -41.23 -6.26 -11.51
N LEU A 11 -42.28 -5.55 -11.05
CA LEU A 11 -42.11 -4.43 -10.13
C LEU A 11 -41.53 -4.85 -8.76
N LYS A 12 -41.87 -6.03 -8.26
CA LYS A 12 -41.27 -6.58 -7.02
C LYS A 12 -39.81 -6.94 -7.22
N PHE A 13 -39.46 -7.59 -8.34
CA PHE A 13 -38.09 -7.96 -8.66
C PHE A 13 -37.23 -6.73 -8.95
N SER A 14 -37.75 -5.73 -9.67
CA SER A 14 -37.08 -4.44 -9.88
C SER A 14 -36.93 -3.67 -8.57
N GLY A 15 -37.94 -3.67 -7.69
CA GLY A 15 -37.86 -3.05 -6.37
C GLY A 15 -36.85 -3.72 -5.45
N LEU A 16 -36.78 -5.06 -5.45
CA LEU A 16 -35.76 -5.83 -4.72
C LEU A 16 -34.37 -5.63 -5.29
N ALA A 17 -34.22 -5.59 -6.63
CA ALA A 17 -32.95 -5.30 -7.28
C ALA A 17 -32.45 -3.89 -6.97
N LEU A 18 -33.34 -2.88 -7.03
CA LEU A 18 -33.02 -1.50 -6.67
C LEU A 18 -32.70 -1.34 -5.18
N ALA A 19 -33.42 -2.03 -4.29
CA ALA A 19 -33.11 -2.05 -2.86
C ALA A 19 -31.76 -2.74 -2.58
N SER A 20 -31.43 -3.83 -3.28
CA SER A 20 -30.14 -4.49 -3.16
C SER A 20 -28.97 -3.67 -3.71
N LEU A 21 -29.23 -2.82 -4.71
CA LEU A 21 -28.24 -1.86 -5.23
C LEU A 21 -28.08 -0.64 -4.31
N ALA A 22 -29.14 -0.25 -3.59
CA ALA A 22 -29.11 0.86 -2.62
C ALA A 22 -28.36 0.48 -1.32
N PHE A 23 -28.29 -0.80 -0.99
CA PHE A 23 -27.51 -1.32 0.14
C PHE A 23 -26.30 -2.11 -0.36
N LYS A 24 -25.26 -1.41 -0.88
CA LYS A 24 -23.90 -1.95 -0.74
C LYS A 24 -23.52 -1.74 0.72
N PRO A 25 -23.42 -2.79 1.56
CA PRO A 25 -22.95 -2.60 2.92
C PRO A 25 -21.51 -2.08 2.85
N ALA A 26 -21.31 -0.83 3.26
CA ALA A 26 -19.99 -0.37 3.65
C ALA A 26 -19.53 -1.28 4.80
N PHE A 27 -18.31 -1.80 4.73
CA PHE A 27 -17.78 -2.64 5.79
C PHE A 27 -17.68 -1.79 7.07
N ASP A 28 -18.45 -2.14 8.10
CA ASP A 28 -18.40 -1.42 9.38
C ASP A 28 -17.20 -1.90 10.18
N PHE A 29 -16.15 -1.09 10.17
CA PHE A 29 -14.93 -1.34 10.93
C PHE A 29 -15.09 -1.13 12.44
N GLY A 30 -16.22 -0.59 12.92
CA GLY A 30 -16.42 -0.29 14.34
C GLY A 30 -16.23 -1.51 15.26
N GLU A 31 -16.64 -2.71 14.83
CA GLU A 31 -16.49 -3.94 15.62
C GLU A 31 -15.04 -4.44 15.74
N LEU A 32 -14.14 -3.96 14.88
CA LEU A 32 -12.73 -4.36 14.84
C LEU A 32 -11.79 -3.29 15.42
N GLN A 33 -12.33 -2.18 15.94
CA GLN A 33 -11.55 -1.06 16.43
C GLN A 33 -10.50 -1.49 17.47
N GLU A 34 -9.26 -1.02 17.29
CA GLU A 34 -8.09 -1.33 18.13
C GLU A 34 -7.65 -2.81 18.14
N ASN A 35 -8.18 -3.64 17.23
CA ASN A 35 -7.66 -4.99 17.02
C ASN A 35 -6.35 -4.94 16.19
N ASP A 36 -5.24 -5.41 16.76
CA ASP A 36 -3.91 -5.51 16.13
C ASP A 36 -3.53 -6.96 15.75
N GLN A 37 -4.43 -7.91 16.00
CA GLN A 37 -4.27 -9.34 15.72
C GLN A 37 -5.03 -9.77 14.47
N ILE A 38 -5.08 -8.90 13.46
CA ILE A 38 -5.71 -9.19 12.17
C ILE A 38 -4.73 -9.00 11.03
N ALA A 39 -4.94 -9.77 9.97
CA ALA A 39 -4.25 -9.59 8.72
C ALA A 39 -5.20 -9.65 7.53
N ARG A 40 -4.89 -8.85 6.51
CA ARG A 40 -5.53 -8.86 5.21
C ARG A 40 -4.78 -9.80 4.26
N ILE A 41 -5.51 -10.61 3.49
CA ILE A 41 -4.92 -11.36 2.38
C ILE A 41 -4.59 -10.39 1.25
N ALA A 42 -3.30 -10.28 0.90
CA ALA A 42 -2.82 -9.23 0.01
C ALA A 42 -2.80 -9.60 -1.49
N ILE A 43 -2.90 -10.89 -1.80
CA ILE A 43 -2.94 -11.45 -3.16
C ILE A 43 -4.27 -12.14 -3.42
N ASP A 44 -4.47 -12.64 -4.64
CA ASP A 44 -5.74 -13.21 -5.09
C ASP A 44 -6.25 -14.37 -4.21
N SER A 45 -5.35 -15.25 -3.77
CA SER A 45 -5.66 -16.28 -2.78
C SER A 45 -4.43 -16.79 -2.04
N VAL A 46 -4.64 -17.33 -0.83
CA VAL A 46 -3.64 -18.05 -0.04
C VAL A 46 -4.22 -19.33 0.55
N SER A 47 -3.38 -20.36 0.63
CA SER A 47 -3.73 -21.65 1.22
C SER A 47 -3.73 -21.61 2.75
N VAL A 48 -4.75 -22.19 3.36
CA VAL A 48 -4.76 -22.54 4.78
C VAL A 48 -4.29 -23.97 4.95
N HIS A 49 -3.10 -24.14 5.50
CA HIS A 49 -2.45 -25.42 5.71
C HIS A 49 -2.84 -26.04 7.05
N SER A 50 -2.80 -27.38 7.11
CA SER A 50 -3.07 -28.14 8.32
C SER A 50 -2.00 -27.98 9.40
N GLN A 51 -0.76 -27.69 9.00
CA GLN A 51 0.41 -27.45 9.82
C GLN A 51 1.18 -26.23 9.28
N PRO A 52 2.08 -25.60 10.06
CA PRO A 52 2.95 -24.51 9.58
C PRO A 52 4.07 -25.07 8.69
N ASP A 53 3.67 -25.71 7.58
CA ASP A 53 4.53 -26.40 6.62
C ASP A 53 3.84 -26.34 5.26
N GLU A 54 4.53 -25.78 4.25
CA GLU A 54 4.00 -25.63 2.89
C GLU A 54 3.66 -26.96 2.21
N THR A 55 4.25 -28.06 2.67
CA THR A 55 4.00 -29.41 2.15
C THR A 55 2.84 -30.12 2.82
N SER A 56 2.28 -29.55 3.89
CA SER A 56 1.15 -30.14 4.61
C SER A 56 -0.18 -29.92 3.89
N ASP A 57 -1.17 -30.77 4.22
CA ASP A 57 -2.49 -30.73 3.61
C ASP A 57 -3.11 -29.33 3.62
N ILE A 58 -3.55 -28.87 2.45
CA ILE A 58 -4.34 -27.65 2.32
C ILE A 58 -5.78 -27.96 2.75
N LYS A 59 -6.27 -27.23 3.75
CA LYS A 59 -7.64 -27.37 4.27
C LYS A 59 -8.64 -26.62 3.40
N PHE A 60 -8.33 -25.37 3.05
CA PHE A 60 -9.15 -24.50 2.20
C PHE A 60 -8.33 -23.27 1.77
N GLN A 61 -8.94 -22.41 0.94
CA GLN A 61 -8.34 -21.16 0.47
C GLN A 61 -9.00 -19.95 1.14
N ARG A 62 -8.22 -18.88 1.30
CA ARG A 62 -8.69 -17.54 1.66
C ARG A 62 -8.40 -16.59 0.51
N TYR A 63 -9.27 -15.64 0.25
CA TYR A 63 -9.19 -14.78 -0.92
C TYR A 63 -8.77 -13.35 -0.58
N ARG A 64 -8.36 -12.62 -1.62
CA ARG A 64 -7.94 -11.22 -1.53
C ARG A 64 -8.89 -10.37 -0.70
N ASP A 65 -8.30 -9.54 0.15
CA ASP A 65 -8.98 -8.61 1.07
C ASP A 65 -9.81 -9.25 2.18
N GLU A 66 -9.89 -10.59 2.27
CA GLU A 66 -10.40 -11.22 3.48
C GLU A 66 -9.51 -10.86 4.67
N LEU A 67 -10.17 -10.56 5.79
CA LEU A 67 -9.51 -10.35 7.08
C LEU A 67 -9.51 -11.65 7.86
N VAL A 68 -8.34 -12.03 8.36
CA VAL A 68 -8.15 -13.22 9.19
C VAL A 68 -7.61 -12.81 10.56
N ASN A 69 -8.17 -13.40 11.61
CA ASN A 69 -7.61 -13.27 12.96
C ASN A 69 -6.34 -14.12 13.07
N ILE A 70 -5.28 -13.51 13.59
CA ILE A 70 -4.02 -14.15 13.94
C ILE A 70 -4.10 -14.51 15.42
N TYR A 71 -4.17 -15.80 15.74
CA TYR A 71 -4.20 -16.25 17.14
C TYR A 71 -2.81 -16.24 17.78
N TYR A 72 -1.78 -16.60 17.01
CA TYR A 72 -0.38 -16.50 17.40
C TYR A 72 0.53 -16.74 16.19
N GLU A 73 1.79 -16.35 16.34
CA GLU A 73 2.85 -16.55 15.36
C GLU A 73 3.57 -17.88 15.61
N VAL A 74 4.02 -18.52 14.53
CA VAL A 74 4.83 -19.74 14.59
C VAL A 74 6.05 -19.55 13.69
N VAL A 75 7.24 -19.72 14.26
CA VAL A 75 8.47 -19.88 13.49
C VAL A 75 8.66 -21.37 13.25
N SER A 76 8.45 -21.81 12.01
CA SER A 76 8.53 -23.22 11.64
C SER A 76 9.97 -23.64 11.33
N ASP A 77 10.33 -24.87 11.71
CA ASP A 77 11.55 -25.54 11.28
C ASP A 77 11.39 -26.20 9.89
N LYS A 78 10.17 -26.21 9.35
CA LYS A 78 9.80 -26.77 8.04
C LYS A 78 9.92 -25.74 6.92
N ALA A 79 9.59 -26.16 5.71
CA ALA A 79 9.63 -25.29 4.55
C ALA A 79 8.43 -24.31 4.54
N PRO A 80 8.58 -23.09 3.98
CA PRO A 80 9.80 -22.57 3.36
C PRO A 80 10.82 -22.04 4.38
N LYS A 81 12.11 -22.35 4.16
CA LYS A 81 13.20 -21.94 5.08
C LYS A 81 13.57 -20.45 4.99
N TYR A 82 13.32 -19.82 3.84
CA TYR A 82 13.69 -18.43 3.60
C TYR A 82 12.84 -17.43 4.40
N ASN A 83 11.60 -17.82 4.72
CA ASN A 83 10.72 -17.10 5.61
C ASN A 83 9.97 -18.16 6.44
N PRO A 84 10.45 -18.46 7.66
CA PRO A 84 9.84 -19.51 8.49
C PRO A 84 8.60 -19.02 9.25
N LEU A 85 8.13 -17.79 9.04
CA LEU A 85 7.03 -17.20 9.80
C LEU A 85 5.66 -17.62 9.23
N TRP A 86 4.86 -18.24 10.10
CA TRP A 86 3.48 -18.65 9.86
C TRP A 86 2.55 -18.02 10.89
N TYR A 87 1.30 -17.84 10.52
CA TYR A 87 0.24 -17.40 11.41
C TYR A 87 -0.76 -18.52 11.66
N ARG A 88 -1.06 -18.80 12.93
CA ARG A 88 -2.22 -19.62 13.30
C ARG A 88 -3.48 -18.80 13.08
N VAL A 89 -4.37 -19.28 12.23
CA VAL A 89 -5.67 -18.65 11.92
C VAL A 89 -6.82 -19.61 12.18
N TRP A 90 -8.07 -19.23 11.96
CA TRP A 90 -9.17 -20.21 12.06
C TRP A 90 -8.98 -21.34 11.03
N GLY A 91 -9.09 -22.60 11.49
CA GLY A 91 -9.02 -23.79 10.62
C GLY A 91 -7.62 -24.29 10.23
N GLY A 92 -6.55 -23.52 10.39
CA GLY A 92 -5.19 -23.98 10.13
C GLY A 92 -4.10 -22.91 10.28
N PHE A 93 -3.12 -22.93 9.40
CA PHE A 93 -1.97 -22.03 9.37
C PHE A 93 -1.81 -21.40 8.00
N ILE A 94 -1.46 -20.11 7.94
CA ILE A 94 -1.15 -19.43 6.68
C ILE A 94 0.28 -18.91 6.75
N HIS A 95 1.03 -19.09 5.65
CA HIS A 95 2.37 -18.53 5.53
C HIS A 95 2.34 -17.01 5.44
N SER A 96 3.20 -16.32 6.19
CA SER A 96 3.13 -14.85 6.37
C SER A 96 3.40 -14.02 5.11
N ALA A 97 4.05 -14.57 4.08
CA ALA A 97 4.59 -13.82 2.94
C ALA A 97 3.58 -12.88 2.29
N HIS A 98 2.33 -13.32 2.13
CA HIS A 98 1.30 -12.59 1.38
C HIS A 98 0.15 -12.09 2.25
N LEU A 99 0.41 -11.95 3.55
CA LEU A 99 -0.49 -11.28 4.47
C LEU A 99 0.02 -9.87 4.70
N GLN A 100 -0.89 -8.94 4.90
CA GLN A 100 -0.62 -7.63 5.45
C GLN A 100 -1.17 -7.59 6.87
N ARG A 101 -0.32 -7.43 7.89
CA ARG A 101 -0.83 -7.11 9.23
C ARG A 101 -1.47 -5.74 9.19
N VAL A 102 -2.65 -5.63 9.76
CA VAL A 102 -3.43 -4.40 9.74
C VAL A 102 -3.95 -4.13 11.15
N SER A 103 -4.24 -2.87 11.42
CA SER A 103 -5.05 -2.49 12.57
C SER A 103 -6.24 -1.69 12.07
N VAL A 104 -7.24 -1.56 12.92
CA VAL A 104 -8.40 -0.73 12.64
C VAL A 104 -8.41 0.43 13.63
N LYS A 105 -8.16 1.62 13.11
CA LYS A 105 -8.29 2.86 13.84
C LYS A 105 -9.14 3.82 13.02
N LEU A 106 -10.32 4.14 13.54
CA LEU A 106 -11.12 5.25 13.06
C LEU A 106 -10.60 6.55 13.69
N ASN A 107 -10.52 7.60 12.90
CA ASN A 107 -9.86 8.84 13.30
C ASN A 107 -10.85 9.99 13.47
N PRO A 108 -10.54 10.95 14.38
CA PRO A 108 -11.27 12.20 14.44
C PRO A 108 -11.10 12.94 13.11
N VAL A 109 -12.22 13.46 12.60
CA VAL A 109 -12.25 14.20 11.33
C VAL A 109 -12.08 15.70 11.62
N PRO A 110 -11.15 16.40 10.95
CA PRO A 110 -11.02 17.84 11.11
C PRO A 110 -12.27 18.55 10.56
N SER A 111 -12.72 19.61 11.23
CA SER A 111 -13.86 20.42 10.77
C SER A 111 -13.59 21.16 9.46
N SER A 112 -12.32 21.41 9.16
CA SER A 112 -11.85 22.08 7.94
C SER A 112 -10.38 21.75 7.70
N LEU A 113 -9.93 21.83 6.44
CA LEU A 113 -8.52 21.76 6.07
C LEU A 113 -8.04 23.15 5.64
N THR A 114 -6.79 23.49 5.97
CA THR A 114 -6.17 24.69 5.42
C THR A 114 -5.95 24.53 3.92
N GLU A 115 -5.84 25.64 3.20
CA GLU A 115 -5.52 25.62 1.77
C GLU A 115 -4.20 24.87 1.49
N GLY A 116 -4.16 24.14 0.38
CA GLY A 116 -3.01 23.33 -0.02
C GLY A 116 -3.26 21.82 0.05
N LEU A 117 -2.18 21.06 -0.11
CA LEU A 117 -2.20 19.61 -0.03
C LEU A 117 -1.75 19.14 1.34
N HIS A 118 -2.43 18.11 1.84
CA HIS A 118 -2.14 17.48 3.12
C HIS A 118 -1.88 15.99 2.92
N LEU A 119 -1.07 15.38 3.79
CA LEU A 119 -0.88 13.94 3.76
C LEU A 119 -1.79 13.25 4.75
N ILE A 120 -2.40 12.17 4.28
CA ILE A 120 -3.11 11.21 5.12
C ILE A 120 -2.48 9.83 4.98
N GLU A 121 -2.62 9.02 6.02
CA GLU A 121 -2.31 7.59 6.02
C GLU A 121 -3.59 6.81 6.32
N VAL A 122 -3.86 5.76 5.54
CA VAL A 122 -5.01 4.87 5.76
C VAL A 122 -4.73 3.97 6.97
N THR A 123 -5.63 3.99 7.96
CA THR A 123 -5.46 3.26 9.23
C THR A 123 -6.56 2.23 9.47
N VAL A 124 -7.24 1.81 8.41
CA VAL A 124 -8.15 0.68 8.37
C VAL A 124 -7.63 -0.32 7.32
N PRO A 125 -7.99 -1.62 7.40
CA PRO A 125 -7.47 -2.65 6.49
C PRO A 125 -7.57 -2.27 5.02
N TYR A 126 -8.69 -1.65 4.65
CA TYR A 126 -8.88 -1.02 3.36
C TYR A 126 -10.02 0.00 3.41
N SER A 127 -10.01 0.96 2.50
CA SER A 127 -11.13 1.87 2.24
C SER A 127 -11.49 1.82 0.77
N GLN A 128 -12.76 1.59 0.47
CA GLN A 128 -13.27 1.73 -0.89
C GLN A 128 -13.27 3.23 -1.23
N SER A 129 -12.57 3.64 -2.30
CA SER A 129 -12.67 4.99 -2.81
C SER A 129 -13.69 5.07 -3.94
N LEU A 130 -14.24 6.27 -4.14
CA LEU A 130 -15.22 6.57 -5.17
C LEU A 130 -14.75 7.77 -5.99
N PHE A 131 -14.95 7.75 -7.30
CA PHE A 131 -14.84 8.94 -8.14
C PHE A 131 -16.14 9.74 -8.06
N GLN A 132 -16.02 11.07 -8.21
CA GLN A 132 -17.15 11.96 -8.45
C GLN A 132 -16.87 12.82 -9.70
N ARG A 133 -16.97 12.20 -10.88
CA ARG A 133 -16.69 12.89 -12.16
C ARG A 133 -17.73 13.96 -12.49
N LYS A 134 -18.96 13.81 -11.97
CA LYS A 134 -20.03 14.81 -12.01
C LYS A 134 -20.62 14.97 -10.60
N PRO A 135 -21.05 16.18 -10.21
CA PRO A 135 -21.67 16.40 -8.91
C PRO A 135 -22.82 15.42 -8.64
N GLY A 136 -22.75 14.70 -7.52
CA GLY A 136 -23.76 13.72 -7.10
C GLY A 136 -23.71 12.36 -7.80
N GLU A 137 -22.90 12.17 -8.85
CA GLU A 137 -22.69 10.87 -9.50
C GLU A 137 -21.42 10.21 -8.94
N TRP A 138 -21.59 9.13 -8.19
CA TRP A 138 -20.51 8.38 -7.55
C TRP A 138 -20.29 7.04 -8.23
N THR A 139 -19.04 6.72 -8.57
CA THR A 139 -18.67 5.42 -9.13
C THR A 139 -17.48 4.82 -8.39
N ASP A 140 -17.46 3.50 -8.25
CA ASP A 140 -16.34 2.80 -7.61
C ASP A 140 -15.01 3.17 -8.28
N SER A 141 -14.01 3.44 -7.45
CA SER A 141 -12.62 3.67 -7.83
C SER A 141 -11.73 2.59 -7.18
N TYR A 142 -10.48 2.91 -6.92
CA TYR A 142 -9.51 2.03 -6.28
C TYR A 142 -9.92 1.65 -4.85
N ARG A 143 -9.42 0.52 -4.38
CA ARG A 143 -9.34 0.25 -2.95
C ARG A 143 -8.03 0.79 -2.44
N LEU A 144 -8.08 1.62 -1.41
CA LEU A 144 -6.90 2.10 -0.69
C LEU A 144 -6.66 1.16 0.49
N TYR A 145 -5.41 0.85 0.79
CA TYR A 145 -5.07 -0.18 1.76
C TYR A 145 -4.42 0.42 2.99
N TYR A 146 -4.47 -0.29 4.11
CA TYR A 146 -3.72 0.06 5.30
C TYR A 146 -2.26 0.45 4.97
N ASP A 147 -1.73 1.47 5.63
CA ASP A 147 -0.39 2.05 5.44
C ASP A 147 -0.15 2.78 4.09
N THR A 148 -1.13 2.87 3.19
CA THR A 148 -0.98 3.74 2.00
C THR A 148 -1.10 5.21 2.39
N VAL A 149 -0.31 6.05 1.73
CA VAL A 149 -0.22 7.49 1.97
C VAL A 149 -0.80 8.23 0.78
N HIS A 150 -1.62 9.25 1.02
CA HIS A 150 -2.33 9.98 -0.04
C HIS A 150 -2.32 11.48 0.19
N TRP A 151 -2.38 12.24 -0.91
CA TRP A 151 -2.54 13.69 -0.89
C TRP A 151 -4.01 14.07 -0.83
N VAL A 152 -4.41 14.83 0.18
CA VAL A 152 -5.75 15.37 0.34
C VAL A 152 -5.77 16.84 -0.06
N ALA A 153 -6.70 17.19 -0.94
CA ALA A 153 -6.93 18.55 -1.43
C ALA A 153 -8.18 19.21 -0.82
N GLY A 154 -8.92 18.51 0.06
CA GLY A 154 -10.10 19.06 0.72
C GLY A 154 -10.97 18.02 1.39
N LEU A 155 -12.07 18.52 1.99
CA LEU A 155 -13.17 17.71 2.51
C LEU A 155 -14.40 17.91 1.61
N ALA A 156 -15.20 16.88 1.45
CA ALA A 156 -16.49 16.92 0.77
C ALA A 156 -17.51 16.10 1.56
N GLU A 157 -18.80 16.37 1.35
CA GLU A 157 -19.87 15.51 1.87
C GLU A 157 -19.94 14.22 1.03
N GLY A 158 -19.88 13.08 1.71
CA GLY A 158 -19.97 11.76 1.08
C GLY A 158 -21.39 11.29 0.82
N LEU A 159 -21.52 10.08 0.27
CA LEU A 159 -22.80 9.42 0.02
C LEU A 159 -23.62 9.14 1.30
N ASP A 160 -22.94 9.07 2.44
CA ASP A 160 -23.50 8.83 3.77
C ASP A 160 -23.83 10.13 4.53
N GLY A 161 -23.61 11.30 3.92
CA GLY A 161 -23.76 12.61 4.56
C GLY A 161 -22.61 12.95 5.53
N GLU A 162 -21.62 12.07 5.66
CA GLU A 162 -20.46 12.28 6.52
C GLU A 162 -19.30 12.91 5.73
N PRO A 163 -18.30 13.50 6.39
CA PRO A 163 -17.17 14.08 5.68
C PRO A 163 -16.25 13.02 5.07
N TRP A 164 -15.89 13.23 3.81
CA TRP A 164 -14.96 12.41 3.04
C TRP A 164 -13.74 13.24 2.62
N TYR A 165 -12.57 12.63 2.62
CA TYR A 165 -11.37 13.26 2.07
C TYR A 165 -11.41 13.23 0.54
N ARG A 166 -11.22 14.40 -0.08
CA ARG A 166 -10.97 14.52 -1.52
C ARG A 166 -9.49 14.31 -1.78
N ILE A 167 -9.14 13.15 -2.34
CA ILE A 167 -7.78 12.73 -2.62
C ILE A 167 -7.39 13.10 -4.05
N ARG A 168 -6.18 13.66 -4.17
CA ARG A 168 -5.55 14.00 -5.44
C ARG A 168 -4.39 13.04 -5.73
N ASP A 169 -4.41 12.47 -6.93
CA ASP A 169 -3.41 11.52 -7.39
C ASP A 169 -2.49 12.18 -8.42
N GLU A 170 -1.18 12.08 -8.21
CA GLU A 170 -0.20 12.76 -9.04
C GLU A 170 -0.15 12.21 -10.48
N MET A 171 -0.61 10.97 -10.69
CA MET A 171 -0.61 10.32 -12.01
C MET A 171 -1.80 10.75 -12.87
N LEU A 172 -2.89 11.21 -12.25
CA LEU A 172 -4.12 11.62 -12.93
C LEU A 172 -4.07 13.08 -13.43
N LYS A 173 -2.86 13.61 -13.64
CA LYS A 173 -2.57 14.93 -14.25
C LYS A 173 -3.32 16.12 -13.64
N TYR A 174 -3.72 16.03 -12.38
CA TYR A 174 -4.44 17.09 -11.67
C TYR A 174 -5.79 17.48 -12.28
N GLU A 175 -6.40 16.62 -13.09
CA GLU A 175 -7.79 16.83 -13.50
C GLU A 175 -8.67 16.62 -12.27
N GLU A 176 -9.27 17.69 -11.74
CA GLU A 176 -10.11 17.61 -10.52
C GLU A 176 -11.29 16.63 -10.68
N SER A 177 -11.72 16.40 -11.91
CA SER A 177 -12.72 15.39 -12.27
C SER A 177 -12.26 13.94 -12.00
N LEU A 178 -10.96 13.73 -11.76
CA LEU A 178 -10.33 12.45 -11.45
C LEU A 178 -9.89 12.35 -9.99
N ASP A 179 -10.15 13.36 -9.16
CA ASP A 179 -10.03 13.22 -7.70
C ASP A 179 -10.99 12.10 -7.23
N TYR A 180 -10.54 11.32 -6.25
CA TYR A 180 -11.34 10.27 -5.62
C TYR A 180 -11.49 10.51 -4.13
N TYR A 181 -12.49 9.87 -3.54
CA TYR A 181 -12.94 10.20 -2.21
C TYR A 181 -13.01 8.95 -1.34
N ILE A 182 -12.65 9.09 -0.06
CA ILE A 182 -12.84 8.06 0.97
C ILE A 182 -13.49 8.67 2.22
N PRO A 183 -14.20 7.89 3.06
CA PRO A 183 -14.64 8.35 4.38
C PRO A 183 -13.46 8.90 5.19
N ALA A 184 -13.56 10.14 5.67
CA ALA A 184 -12.42 10.81 6.30
C ALA A 184 -11.96 10.08 7.57
N LYS A 185 -12.89 9.46 8.31
CA LYS A 185 -12.60 8.66 9.50
C LYS A 185 -11.68 7.45 9.24
N HIS A 186 -11.54 6.97 8.00
CA HIS A 186 -10.71 5.81 7.66
C HIS A 186 -9.21 6.11 7.60
N ALA A 187 -8.83 7.38 7.60
CA ALA A 187 -7.45 7.81 7.48
C ALA A 187 -7.13 8.88 8.52
N ARG A 188 -5.86 8.94 8.93
CA ARG A 188 -5.37 9.99 9.82
C ARG A 188 -4.56 10.99 9.02
N MET A 189 -4.59 12.25 9.44
CA MET A 189 -3.60 13.23 8.99
C MET A 189 -2.22 12.81 9.49
N ILE A 190 -1.21 12.88 8.63
CA ILE A 190 0.17 12.60 9.03
C ILE A 190 0.73 13.85 9.72
N PRO A 191 1.14 13.75 10.99
CA PRO A 191 1.66 14.89 11.73
C PRO A 191 3.05 15.30 11.23
N VAL A 192 3.43 16.56 11.45
CA VAL A 192 4.69 17.14 10.94
C VAL A 192 5.91 16.42 11.53
N GLU A 193 5.82 15.91 12.75
CA GLU A 193 6.88 15.18 13.44
C GLU A 193 7.23 13.87 12.72
N GLU A 194 6.27 13.26 12.02
CA GLU A 194 6.46 12.05 11.22
C GLU A 194 7.03 12.32 9.82
N THR A 195 7.08 13.58 9.40
CA THR A 195 7.62 13.99 8.09
C THR A 195 8.89 14.84 8.21
N THR A 196 9.20 15.33 9.42
CA THR A 196 10.37 16.15 9.71
C THR A 196 11.67 15.39 9.40
N PRO A 197 12.61 15.98 8.64
CA PRO A 197 13.89 15.34 8.31
C PRO A 197 14.70 14.94 9.55
N ILE A 198 15.36 13.79 9.48
CA ILE A 198 16.24 13.31 10.55
C ILE A 198 17.71 13.41 10.14
N SER A 199 18.55 13.83 11.07
CA SER A 199 19.98 14.07 10.85
C SER A 199 20.28 14.96 9.65
N HIS A 200 19.52 16.04 9.47
CA HIS A 200 19.66 16.96 8.33
C HIS A 200 20.93 17.83 8.42
N ASP A 201 21.50 17.91 9.62
CA ASP A 201 22.77 18.55 9.97
C ASP A 201 23.99 17.73 9.51
N VAL A 202 23.82 16.42 9.27
CA VAL A 202 24.87 15.55 8.77
C VAL A 202 25.06 15.79 7.26
N PRO A 203 26.26 16.20 6.81
CA PRO A 203 26.55 16.41 5.40
C PRO A 203 26.26 15.19 4.53
N GLN A 204 25.83 15.43 3.28
CA GLN A 204 25.41 14.37 2.36
C GLN A 204 26.53 13.38 2.03
N GLU A 205 27.77 13.86 1.92
CA GLU A 205 28.95 13.06 1.63
C GLU A 205 29.28 12.04 2.73
N LYS A 206 28.75 12.27 3.94
CA LYS A 206 28.86 11.35 5.07
C LYS A 206 27.73 10.34 5.12
N LYS A 207 26.72 10.47 4.25
CA LYS A 207 25.58 9.55 4.17
C LYS A 207 25.74 8.64 2.96
N ARG A 208 25.66 7.34 3.18
CA ARG A 208 25.55 6.35 2.10
C ARG A 208 24.58 5.24 2.46
N ILE A 209 24.01 4.64 1.42
CA ILE A 209 23.19 3.43 1.48
C ILE A 209 23.94 2.34 0.74
N GLU A 210 23.98 1.16 1.33
CA GLU A 210 24.47 -0.07 0.74
C GLU A 210 23.33 -1.08 0.70
N VAL A 211 23.10 -1.67 -0.47
CA VAL A 211 22.07 -2.68 -0.71
C VAL A 211 22.75 -3.95 -1.20
N SER A 212 22.71 -5.00 -0.37
CA SER A 212 23.15 -6.34 -0.73
C SER A 212 21.98 -7.11 -1.33
N LEU A 213 22.03 -7.40 -2.63
CA LEU A 213 21.02 -8.21 -3.31
C LEU A 213 21.14 -9.68 -2.93
N SER A 214 22.33 -10.18 -2.58
CA SER A 214 22.50 -11.56 -2.11
C SER A 214 21.91 -11.79 -0.73
N ASP A 215 22.08 -10.82 0.19
CA ASP A 215 21.61 -10.93 1.57
C ASP A 215 20.21 -10.35 1.80
N GLN A 216 19.64 -9.75 0.73
CA GLN A 216 18.37 -9.04 0.71
C GLN A 216 18.28 -8.05 1.88
N GLU A 217 19.27 -7.18 1.96
CA GLU A 217 19.51 -6.31 3.10
C GLU A 217 19.94 -4.90 2.66
N LEU A 218 19.42 -3.90 3.38
CA LEU A 218 19.81 -2.50 3.25
C LEU A 218 20.52 -2.07 4.53
N THR A 219 21.68 -1.43 4.36
CA THR A 219 22.41 -0.77 5.46
C THR A 219 22.62 0.69 5.13
N ALA A 220 22.24 1.59 6.04
CA ALA A 220 22.47 3.03 5.92
C ALA A 220 23.55 3.46 6.92
N PHE A 221 24.48 4.29 6.45
CA PHE A 221 25.64 4.73 7.21
C PHE A 221 25.70 6.25 7.36
N GLN A 222 26.12 6.72 8.53
CA GLN A 222 26.63 8.06 8.78
C GLN A 222 28.11 7.97 9.14
N ASP A 223 28.98 8.53 8.30
CA ASP A 223 30.40 8.20 8.29
C ASP A 223 30.55 6.66 8.28
N GLU A 224 31.23 6.03 9.24
CA GLU A 224 31.36 4.57 9.33
C GLU A 224 30.36 3.90 10.28
N ILE A 225 29.39 4.66 10.81
CA ILE A 225 28.42 4.16 11.79
C ILE A 225 27.16 3.70 11.08
N VAL A 226 26.75 2.46 11.33
CA VAL A 226 25.45 1.92 10.89
C VAL A 226 24.33 2.60 11.68
N VAL A 227 23.42 3.27 10.99
CA VAL A 227 22.26 3.96 11.58
C VAL A 227 20.92 3.32 11.26
N LEU A 228 20.87 2.50 10.20
CA LEU A 228 19.74 1.61 9.90
C LEU A 228 20.30 0.34 9.25
N LYS A 229 19.77 -0.81 9.65
CA LYS A 229 20.02 -2.09 9.00
C LYS A 229 18.72 -2.89 8.96
N THR A 230 18.24 -3.23 7.77
CA THR A 230 16.96 -3.94 7.62
C THR A 230 16.93 -4.90 6.42
N LYS A 231 16.05 -5.90 6.51
CA LYS A 231 15.70 -6.78 5.39
C LYS A 231 14.84 -6.06 4.38
N ILE A 232 15.08 -6.36 3.10
CA ILE A 232 14.35 -5.80 1.97
C ILE A 232 13.85 -6.91 1.06
N SER A 233 13.03 -6.55 0.07
CA SER A 233 12.74 -7.41 -1.07
C SER A 233 13.06 -6.68 -2.37
N SER A 234 14.11 -7.13 -3.05
CA SER A 234 14.52 -6.54 -4.33
C SER A 234 13.70 -7.09 -5.50
N GLY A 235 14.07 -6.67 -6.70
CA GLY A 235 13.51 -7.14 -7.95
C GLY A 235 13.81 -8.60 -8.26
N LEU A 236 12.84 -9.30 -8.85
CA LEU A 236 12.99 -10.67 -9.32
C LEU A 236 14.03 -10.76 -10.45
N ASN A 237 14.83 -11.83 -10.46
CA ASN A 237 15.74 -12.12 -11.58
C ASN A 237 14.97 -12.69 -12.78
N TYR A 238 14.11 -11.86 -13.36
CA TYR A 238 13.23 -12.21 -14.47
C TYR A 238 13.09 -11.02 -15.43
N THR A 239 12.89 -11.33 -16.70
CA THR A 239 12.59 -10.33 -17.73
C THR A 239 11.37 -10.83 -18.50
N PRO A 240 10.18 -10.25 -18.25
CA PRO A 240 9.00 -10.63 -19.01
C PRO A 240 9.13 -10.26 -20.49
N PRO A 241 8.52 -11.03 -21.41
CA PRO A 241 8.48 -10.68 -22.83
C PRO A 241 7.83 -9.31 -23.06
N GLY A 242 8.55 -8.40 -23.71
CA GLY A 242 8.03 -7.07 -24.05
C GLY A 242 8.11 -6.03 -22.93
N GLU A 243 8.68 -6.37 -21.78
CA GLU A 243 8.86 -5.47 -20.64
C GLU A 243 10.34 -5.21 -20.33
N THR A 244 10.58 -4.20 -19.47
CA THR A 244 11.91 -4.00 -18.88
C THR A 244 12.19 -5.11 -17.87
N THR A 245 13.46 -5.46 -17.70
CA THR A 245 13.87 -6.45 -16.69
C THR A 245 13.36 -6.06 -15.30
N TRP A 246 12.89 -7.04 -14.55
CA TRP A 246 12.51 -6.88 -13.14
C TRP A 246 13.70 -6.97 -12.20
N LYS A 247 14.89 -7.28 -12.71
CA LYS A 247 16.11 -7.37 -11.90
C LYS A 247 16.51 -5.96 -11.42
N THR A 248 16.71 -5.82 -10.11
CA THR A 248 17.29 -4.59 -9.57
C THR A 248 18.69 -4.36 -10.16
N PRO A 249 18.97 -3.17 -10.73
CA PRO A 249 20.27 -2.86 -11.31
C PRO A 249 21.33 -2.70 -10.22
N THR A 250 22.48 -3.35 -10.39
CA THR A 250 23.68 -3.17 -9.56
C THR A 250 24.46 -1.93 -10.03
N GLY A 251 25.10 -1.22 -9.12
CA GLY A 251 25.91 -0.05 -9.44
C GLY A 251 25.95 1.00 -8.34
N LYS A 252 26.47 2.17 -8.70
CA LYS A 252 26.45 3.37 -7.85
C LYS A 252 25.43 4.35 -8.41
N PHE A 253 24.56 4.81 -7.53
CA PHE A 253 23.46 5.71 -7.82
C PHE A 253 23.39 6.80 -6.73
N ASN A 254 22.42 7.68 -6.87
CA ASN A 254 22.07 8.69 -5.87
C ASN A 254 20.55 8.81 -5.81
N ILE A 255 20.02 9.17 -4.65
CA ILE A 255 18.61 9.55 -4.53
C ILE A 255 18.37 10.77 -5.44
N GLN A 256 17.41 10.67 -6.36
CA GLN A 256 17.13 11.68 -7.38
C GLN A 256 15.75 12.31 -7.25
N SER A 257 14.78 11.56 -6.74
CA SER A 257 13.41 12.03 -6.53
C SER A 257 12.79 11.39 -5.30
N LYS A 258 12.01 12.17 -4.56
CA LYS A 258 11.29 11.75 -3.35
C LYS A 258 9.83 12.15 -3.43
N MET A 259 8.95 11.18 -3.16
CA MET A 259 7.51 11.34 -3.17
C MET A 259 6.91 10.59 -1.97
N PRO A 260 6.22 11.27 -1.03
CA PRO A 260 5.63 10.59 0.13
C PRO A 260 4.44 9.69 -0.25
N SER A 261 3.77 10.01 -1.36
CA SER A 261 2.72 9.23 -2.00
C SER A 261 3.05 9.09 -3.48
N LYS A 262 3.07 7.86 -3.99
CA LYS A 262 3.24 7.57 -5.41
C LYS A 262 2.22 6.54 -5.87
N HIS A 263 1.52 6.83 -6.94
CA HIS A 263 0.86 5.84 -7.77
C HIS A 263 1.91 5.06 -8.57
N MET A 264 2.03 3.76 -8.29
CA MET A 264 2.88 2.84 -9.04
C MET A 264 2.03 1.86 -9.86
N GLY A 265 2.40 1.69 -11.12
CA GLY A 265 1.77 0.75 -12.03
C GLY A 265 1.09 1.41 -13.22
N ASN A 266 0.09 0.74 -13.78
CA ASN A 266 -0.54 1.18 -15.02
C ASN A 266 -1.31 2.50 -14.81
N SER A 267 -1.17 3.43 -15.75
CA SER A 267 -1.81 4.75 -15.71
C SER A 267 -3.29 4.75 -16.07
N GLU A 268 -3.82 3.61 -16.54
CA GLU A 268 -5.23 3.53 -16.93
C GLU A 268 -6.15 3.55 -15.69
N PRO A 269 -7.17 4.44 -15.66
CA PRO A 269 -8.16 4.46 -14.59
C PRO A 269 -8.80 3.09 -14.41
N TYR A 270 -8.99 2.66 -13.16
CA TYR A 270 -9.50 1.32 -12.80
C TYR A 270 -10.80 0.90 -13.51
N SER A 271 -11.61 1.86 -13.98
CA SER A 271 -12.80 1.57 -14.79
C SER A 271 -12.52 0.69 -16.02
N ASN A 272 -11.27 0.60 -16.46
CA ASN A 272 -10.81 -0.24 -17.57
C ASN A 272 -9.77 -1.31 -17.16
N ALA A 273 -9.35 -1.34 -15.89
CA ALA A 273 -8.30 -2.24 -15.44
C ALA A 273 -8.86 -3.65 -15.18
N GLN A 274 -8.22 -4.68 -15.73
CA GLN A 274 -8.60 -6.07 -15.46
C GLN A 274 -8.40 -6.39 -13.96
N PRO A 275 -9.20 -7.29 -13.37
CA PRO A 275 -8.88 -7.87 -12.06
C PRO A 275 -7.43 -8.38 -12.07
N GLY A 276 -6.60 -7.91 -11.12
CA GLY A 276 -5.17 -8.24 -11.07
C GLY A 276 -4.23 -7.25 -11.79
N ALA A 277 -4.74 -6.16 -12.36
CA ALA A 277 -3.89 -5.11 -12.91
C ALA A 277 -2.98 -4.50 -11.83
N TYR A 278 -1.69 -4.31 -12.17
CA TYR A 278 -0.70 -3.66 -11.32
C TYR A 278 -1.02 -2.16 -11.22
N VAL A 279 -1.84 -1.79 -10.23
CA VAL A 279 -2.29 -0.42 -9.95
C VAL A 279 -2.26 -0.24 -8.44
N LEU A 280 -1.25 0.50 -7.96
CA LEU A 280 -0.96 0.70 -6.54
C LEU A 280 -0.96 2.21 -6.25
N PRO A 281 -2.13 2.82 -5.98
CA PRO A 281 -2.20 4.21 -5.58
C PRO A 281 -1.64 4.39 -4.16
N GLY A 282 -0.94 5.49 -3.91
CA GLY A 282 -0.48 5.85 -2.57
C GLY A 282 0.60 4.94 -1.99
N VAL A 283 1.47 4.37 -2.83
CA VAL A 283 2.71 3.73 -2.35
C VAL A 283 3.49 4.75 -1.53
N SER A 284 3.73 4.40 -0.28
CA SER A 284 4.19 5.29 0.76
C SER A 284 5.72 5.48 0.74
N TRP A 285 6.19 6.69 1.00
CA TRP A 285 7.59 7.01 1.34
C TRP A 285 8.61 6.60 0.26
N VAL A 286 8.40 7.07 -0.96
CA VAL A 286 9.16 6.67 -2.14
C VAL A 286 10.41 7.52 -2.33
N SER A 287 11.57 6.88 -2.47
CA SER A 287 12.85 7.52 -2.79
C SER A 287 13.49 6.86 -4.01
N PHE A 288 13.34 7.47 -5.19
CA PHE A 288 13.92 7.00 -6.45
C PHE A 288 15.43 7.24 -6.48
N PHE A 289 16.19 6.25 -6.94
CA PHE A 289 17.64 6.37 -7.12
C PHE A 289 18.14 6.00 -8.52
N GLU A 290 17.39 5.18 -9.25
CA GLU A 290 17.68 4.84 -10.65
C GLU A 290 16.49 5.27 -11.52
N MET A 291 16.67 6.32 -12.32
CA MET A 291 15.56 6.95 -13.03
C MET A 291 15.24 6.29 -14.38
N LYS A 292 16.16 5.52 -14.98
CA LYS A 292 15.94 4.90 -16.29
C LYS A 292 14.83 3.87 -16.24
N ASN A 293 14.83 3.05 -15.20
CA ASN A 293 13.83 2.00 -14.96
C ASN A 293 12.87 2.36 -13.81
N GLY A 294 13.03 3.53 -13.19
CA GLY A 294 12.15 3.99 -12.11
C GLY A 294 12.32 3.21 -10.80
N VAL A 295 13.54 2.81 -10.46
CA VAL A 295 13.83 2.02 -9.25
C VAL A 295 13.91 2.94 -8.03
N ALA A 296 13.17 2.56 -6.99
CA ALA A 296 13.07 3.30 -5.74
C ALA A 296 13.09 2.39 -4.51
N PHE A 297 13.41 3.00 -3.36
CA PHE A 297 13.01 2.50 -2.04
C PHE A 297 11.58 2.93 -1.75
N HIS A 298 10.74 2.05 -1.20
CA HIS A 298 9.39 2.44 -0.74
C HIS A 298 8.79 1.46 0.26
N GLY A 299 7.76 1.93 0.97
CA GLY A 299 6.92 1.08 1.83
C GLY A 299 6.08 0.11 1.00
N THR A 300 5.81 -1.06 1.56
CA THR A 300 5.19 -2.18 0.83
C THR A 300 4.05 -2.77 1.65
N HIS A 301 2.82 -2.61 1.15
CA HIS A 301 1.60 -3.06 1.83
C HIS A 301 1.06 -4.40 1.28
N TRP A 302 1.66 -4.94 0.24
CA TRP A 302 1.14 -6.12 -0.48
C TRP A 302 1.87 -7.44 -0.17
N HIS A 303 2.92 -7.42 0.64
CA HIS A 303 3.59 -8.62 1.15
C HIS A 303 4.44 -8.30 2.39
N GLN A 304 4.85 -9.35 3.13
CA GLN A 304 5.78 -9.28 4.25
C GLN A 304 7.03 -10.17 4.07
N ASN A 305 7.29 -10.65 2.85
CA ASN A 305 8.38 -11.59 2.55
C ASN A 305 9.79 -10.95 2.48
N PHE A 306 10.10 -10.04 3.39
CA PHE A 306 11.40 -9.35 3.45
C PHE A 306 12.53 -10.34 3.71
N GLY A 307 13.64 -10.19 2.99
CA GLY A 307 14.72 -11.18 2.92
C GLY A 307 14.69 -12.02 1.65
N MET A 308 13.70 -11.82 0.78
CA MET A 308 13.56 -12.48 -0.52
C MET A 308 13.19 -11.51 -1.64
N PRO A 309 13.67 -11.70 -2.88
CA PRO A 309 13.23 -10.88 -4.02
C PRO A 309 11.74 -11.08 -4.32
N MET A 310 11.00 -9.97 -4.51
CA MET A 310 9.55 -9.97 -4.73
C MET A 310 9.05 -8.91 -5.71
N SER A 311 9.87 -7.91 -6.04
CA SER A 311 9.43 -6.72 -6.78
C SER A 311 9.71 -6.80 -8.29
N HIS A 312 9.26 -5.78 -9.03
CA HIS A 312 9.59 -5.56 -10.44
C HIS A 312 10.81 -4.65 -10.64
N GLY A 313 11.68 -4.52 -9.63
CA GLY A 313 12.93 -3.77 -9.69
C GLY A 313 13.21 -2.97 -8.43
N CYS A 314 12.18 -2.33 -7.87
CA CYS A 314 12.26 -1.53 -6.64
C CYS A 314 12.77 -2.31 -5.43
N ILE A 315 13.21 -1.58 -4.41
CA ILE A 315 13.58 -2.12 -3.11
C ILE A 315 12.39 -1.95 -2.17
N ASN A 316 11.64 -3.03 -1.97
CA ASN A 316 10.50 -3.06 -1.07
C ASN A 316 10.99 -3.12 0.38
N MET A 317 10.46 -2.23 1.23
CA MET A 317 10.79 -2.14 2.65
C MET A 317 9.52 -2.20 3.49
N LYS A 318 9.65 -2.48 4.80
CA LYS A 318 8.55 -2.22 5.73
C LYS A 318 8.23 -0.72 5.71
N THR A 319 6.96 -0.37 5.78
CA THR A 319 6.52 1.03 5.63
C THR A 319 7.18 1.97 6.62
N GLU A 320 7.33 1.56 7.88
CA GLU A 320 7.99 2.35 8.92
C GLU A 320 9.49 2.60 8.63
N GLU A 321 10.19 1.61 8.07
CA GLU A 321 11.61 1.69 7.72
C GLU A 321 11.79 2.52 6.44
N ALA A 322 10.86 2.43 5.48
CA ALA A 322 10.81 3.31 4.32
C ALA A 322 10.59 4.77 4.72
N ARG A 323 9.67 5.04 5.67
CA ARG A 323 9.45 6.37 6.23
C ARG A 323 10.71 6.90 6.91
N TRP A 324 11.36 6.08 7.72
CA TRP A 324 12.62 6.45 8.35
C TRP A 324 13.67 6.83 7.30
N LEU A 325 13.86 5.98 6.29
CA LEU A 325 14.84 6.22 5.22
C LEU A 325 14.50 7.49 4.44
N PHE A 326 13.23 7.67 4.08
CA PHE A 326 12.73 8.86 3.40
C PHE A 326 13.04 10.15 4.17
N ARG A 327 12.93 10.15 5.51
CA ARG A 327 13.27 11.32 6.32
C ARG A 327 14.78 11.53 6.47
N TRP A 328 15.56 10.46 6.37
CA TRP A 328 17.00 10.47 6.59
C TRP A 328 17.81 10.88 5.35
N VAL A 329 17.39 10.44 4.17
CA VAL A 329 18.09 10.71 2.90
C VAL A 329 17.90 12.14 2.41
N THR A 330 18.92 12.65 1.74
CA THR A 330 18.86 13.89 0.95
C THR A 330 18.42 13.59 -0.50
N PRO A 331 17.87 14.56 -1.25
CA PRO A 331 17.47 15.90 -0.80
C PRO A 331 16.39 15.82 0.29
N VAL A 332 16.34 16.83 1.16
CA VAL A 332 15.22 16.96 2.11
C VAL A 332 13.93 17.11 1.31
N ALA A 333 12.91 16.31 1.62
CA ALA A 333 11.65 16.39 0.92
C ALA A 333 10.89 17.66 1.34
N ASP A 334 10.37 18.39 0.37
CA ASP A 334 9.43 19.48 0.58
C ASP A 334 8.02 18.90 0.69
N MET A 335 7.50 18.84 1.92
CA MET A 335 6.20 18.23 2.22
C MET A 335 5.01 19.04 1.72
N GLN A 336 5.23 20.22 1.13
CA GLN A 336 4.20 20.99 0.43
C GLN A 336 4.12 20.61 -1.07
N LYS A 337 5.06 19.78 -1.55
CA LYS A 337 5.13 19.32 -2.95
C LYS A 337 4.91 17.82 -3.03
N MET A 338 4.25 17.38 -4.09
CA MET A 338 4.11 15.95 -4.39
C MET A 338 5.43 15.26 -4.70
N GLU A 339 6.36 15.99 -5.32
CA GLU A 339 7.67 15.49 -5.71
C GLU A 339 8.76 16.50 -5.34
N THR A 340 9.83 16.00 -4.73
CA THR A 340 11.08 16.75 -4.55
C THR A 340 12.20 16.08 -5.32
N ARG A 341 12.79 16.81 -6.28
CA ARG A 341 13.93 16.33 -7.08
C ARG A 341 15.23 16.95 -6.60
N GLY A 342 16.33 16.22 -6.75
CA GLY A 342 17.67 16.71 -6.43
C GLY A 342 18.75 15.67 -6.72
N TYR A 343 19.95 15.92 -6.21
CA TYR A 343 21.05 14.95 -6.26
C TYR A 343 21.49 14.64 -4.83
N GLY A 344 20.98 13.52 -4.33
CA GLY A 344 20.95 13.18 -2.92
C GLY A 344 21.95 12.12 -2.48
N THR A 345 21.63 11.49 -1.35
CA THR A 345 22.41 10.44 -0.70
C THR A 345 22.87 9.36 -1.69
N GLN A 346 24.14 8.96 -1.60
CA GLN A 346 24.69 7.92 -2.47
C GLN A 346 24.08 6.55 -2.12
N VAL A 347 23.81 5.77 -3.16
CA VAL A 347 23.27 4.41 -3.07
C VAL A 347 24.20 3.47 -3.83
N THR A 348 24.72 2.45 -3.17
CA THR A 348 25.48 1.36 -3.81
C THR A 348 24.66 0.09 -3.74
N VAL A 349 24.42 -0.54 -4.89
CA VAL A 349 23.69 -1.81 -5.01
C VAL A 349 24.64 -2.86 -5.55
N TYR A 350 24.79 -4.00 -4.87
CA TYR A 350 25.70 -5.08 -5.25
C TYR A 350 25.09 -6.47 -5.13
#